data_AF-A0A7S2KRW7-F1
#
_entry.id   AF-A0A7S2KRW7-F1
#
_cell.length_a   1.000
_cell.length_b   1.000
_cell.length_c   1.000
_cell.angle_alpha   90.00
_cell.angle_beta   90.00
_cell.angle_gamma   90.00
#
_symmetry.space_group_name_H-M   'P 1'
#
loop_
_entity.id
_entity.type
_entity.pdbx_description
1 polymer ?
#
loop_
_entity_poly.entity_id
_entity_poly.type
_entity_poly.pdbx_seq_one_letter_code
_entity_poly.pdbx_strand_id
1 'polypeptide(L)'
;MPLRQKKNSDLEDVEEGVDAGNITLTGNTVKAGVLEIANAAPVSNGGSVSNRTVWRGAIIIFTVFAGCFGGAFVATSYQQSLASSRGDSDNIVVESVEKPSHINYNKGSQHNNGNDKKQPNDIAIITKKPKSHGEVHQKIKDVLDDYGEKNGLSGEKLDYLHKKNDKLHGFSDSDLDSVDGSFATNVLHKVPEWVNTKSKVQQIVLIGERNTGSRWVTRLLASCFPDIYVSTTLTRWKHWFQYDDGLEHPKTLVVGSFLNPYDWVENMRLVPHDQPEHMDLEWKEFVTKVWTMPRPERDTLIEDKSGKICQYMYEYNDVIPCTLDPEVEKKRLQKNALKALLGGERTGNTFTSIHSKTVPKAGKGTRTPAYEMRYGGDGEPYESLVDMRKDKILNHFSVKEYPWVVDFFPVQFESLVKGGAWKFLREVEEIVGTTATCSDLPLPKSLEAPNIPKEMIEWITDRVDWETEAMVGYGKREV
;
A
#
# COMPACT_ATOMS: atom_id res chain seq x y z
N MET A 1 34.71 19.08 -29.02
CA MET A 1 35.81 18.69 -29.92
C MET A 1 36.81 17.83 -29.14
N PRO A 2 37.38 16.74 -29.68
CA PRO A 2 36.91 15.84 -30.75
C PRO A 2 36.79 14.37 -30.24
N LEU A 3 35.72 13.64 -30.56
CA LEU A 3 35.59 12.68 -31.66
C LEU A 3 36.79 11.74 -31.87
N ARG A 4 36.58 10.44 -31.58
CA ARG A 4 37.39 9.35 -32.13
C ARG A 4 36.48 8.23 -32.64
N GLN A 5 36.47 8.08 -33.96
CA GLN A 5 35.84 7.00 -34.71
C GLN A 5 36.92 6.02 -35.22
N LYS A 6 36.45 4.79 -35.50
CA LYS A 6 37.01 3.71 -36.34
C LYS A 6 38.15 2.85 -35.75
N LYS A 7 37.92 1.54 -35.67
CA LYS A 7 38.12 0.60 -36.80
C LYS A 7 37.52 -0.78 -36.52
N ASN A 8 36.79 -1.30 -37.51
CA ASN A 8 36.58 -2.73 -37.75
C ASN A 8 37.89 -3.40 -38.17
N SER A 9 38.04 -4.67 -37.82
CA SER A 9 38.81 -5.64 -38.59
C SER A 9 38.18 -7.02 -38.43
N ASP A 10 37.82 -7.59 -39.57
CA ASP A 10 37.34 -8.93 -39.83
C ASP A 10 38.39 -10.01 -39.48
N LEU A 11 37.92 -11.23 -39.20
CA LEU A 11 38.59 -12.54 -39.30
C LEU A 11 37.49 -13.59 -39.03
N GLU A 12 36.86 -14.12 -40.09
CA GLU A 12 37.21 -15.34 -40.83
C GLU A 12 36.75 -16.64 -40.17
N ASP A 13 36.14 -17.45 -41.03
CA ASP A 13 35.39 -18.67 -40.83
C ASP A 13 36.24 -19.87 -40.37
N VAL A 14 35.62 -20.77 -39.60
CA VAL A 14 35.94 -22.20 -39.62
C VAL A 14 34.62 -22.98 -39.62
N GLU A 15 34.29 -23.54 -40.78
CA GLU A 15 33.37 -24.67 -40.94
C GLU A 15 34.06 -25.98 -40.52
N GLU A 16 33.31 -26.85 -39.83
CA GLU A 16 33.31 -28.33 -39.87
C GLU A 16 32.35 -28.75 -38.72
N GLY A 17 31.30 -29.56 -38.86
CA GLY A 17 30.96 -30.57 -39.86
C GLY A 17 30.81 -31.93 -39.15
N VAL A 18 29.56 -32.39 -38.99
CA VAL A 18 29.14 -33.81 -38.81
C VAL A 18 29.42 -34.41 -37.40
N ASP A 19 28.47 -35.00 -36.66
CA ASP A 19 27.82 -36.27 -36.98
C ASP A 19 26.55 -36.55 -36.14
N ALA A 20 25.60 -37.24 -36.76
CA ALA A 20 24.33 -37.65 -36.18
C ALA A 20 24.45 -39.08 -35.61
N GLY A 21 24.24 -39.23 -34.30
CA GLY A 21 24.22 -40.53 -33.61
C GLY A 21 22.84 -40.91 -33.11
N ASN A 22 22.15 -41.76 -33.87
CA ASN A 22 20.99 -42.54 -33.40
C ASN A 22 21.43 -43.51 -32.28
N ILE A 23 20.69 -43.55 -31.17
CA ILE A 23 20.74 -44.68 -30.23
C ILE A 23 19.30 -45.13 -29.93
N THR A 24 19.04 -46.40 -30.19
CA THR A 24 17.83 -47.14 -29.80
C THR A 24 18.26 -48.43 -29.10
N LEU A 25 17.33 -48.99 -28.30
CA LEU A 25 17.34 -50.29 -27.59
C LEU A 25 17.96 -50.20 -26.17
N THR A 26 17.40 -50.74 -25.08
CA THR A 26 16.30 -51.68 -24.76
C THR A 26 16.02 -51.50 -23.25
N GLY A 27 14.78 -51.46 -22.77
CA GLY A 27 14.09 -52.63 -22.20
C GLY A 27 14.69 -53.15 -20.88
N ASN A 28 14.07 -52.86 -19.73
CA ASN A 28 13.87 -53.85 -18.64
C ASN A 28 12.93 -53.36 -17.54
N THR A 29 12.15 -54.31 -17.04
CA THR A 29 10.98 -54.18 -16.17
C THR A 29 11.31 -54.61 -14.73
N VAL A 30 10.60 -53.98 -13.78
CA VAL A 30 10.20 -54.42 -12.41
C VAL A 30 11.28 -54.79 -11.38
N LYS A 31 11.28 -54.05 -10.25
CA LYS A 31 11.11 -54.64 -8.90
C LYS A 31 10.61 -53.62 -7.88
N ALA A 32 9.43 -53.90 -7.34
CA ALA A 32 8.88 -53.25 -6.16
C ALA A 32 9.71 -53.66 -4.92
N GLY A 33 10.13 -52.67 -4.14
CA GLY A 33 10.80 -52.84 -2.85
C GLY A 33 9.88 -52.37 -1.73
N VAL A 34 9.45 -53.32 -0.90
CA VAL A 34 8.74 -53.14 0.36
C VAL A 34 9.70 -52.52 1.38
N LEU A 35 9.26 -51.45 2.05
CA LEU A 35 10.01 -50.80 3.13
C LEU A 35 9.52 -51.36 4.48
N GLU A 36 10.31 -52.23 5.11
CA GLU A 36 10.13 -52.64 6.51
C GLU A 36 10.79 -51.60 7.44
N ILE A 37 10.02 -51.16 8.43
CA ILE A 37 10.48 -50.28 9.52
C ILE A 37 10.97 -51.19 10.65
N ALA A 38 12.28 -51.20 10.89
CA ALA A 38 12.89 -51.85 12.05
C ALA A 38 13.19 -50.80 13.14
N ASN A 39 12.59 -51.00 14.32
CA ASN A 39 12.92 -50.32 15.56
C ASN A 39 14.30 -50.74 16.07
N ALA A 40 15.15 -49.77 16.44
CA ALA A 40 16.35 -50.03 17.22
C ALA A 40 16.42 -49.06 18.41
N ALA A 41 16.42 -49.65 19.61
CA ALA A 41 16.63 -48.99 20.89
C ALA A 41 18.10 -48.57 21.07
N PRO A 42 18.40 -47.52 21.86
CA PRO A 42 19.76 -47.06 22.08
C PRO A 42 20.48 -47.85 23.20
N VAL A 43 21.71 -48.24 22.88
CA VAL A 43 22.70 -48.80 23.80
C VAL A 43 23.26 -47.70 24.71
N SER A 44 23.24 -47.97 26.01
CA SER A 44 23.87 -47.21 27.08
C SER A 44 25.39 -47.39 27.09
N ASN A 45 26.15 -46.31 27.28
CA ASN A 45 27.43 -46.38 27.97
C ASN A 45 27.64 -45.14 28.85
N GLY A 46 27.96 -45.42 30.11
CA GLY A 46 28.05 -44.45 31.19
C GLY A 46 29.42 -43.76 31.30
N GLY A 47 29.39 -42.63 31.97
CA GLY A 47 30.55 -41.93 32.53
C GLY A 47 30.07 -41.13 33.73
N SER A 48 30.51 -41.53 34.92
CA SER A 48 30.13 -40.96 36.22
C SER A 48 30.99 -39.73 36.56
N VAL A 49 30.48 -38.79 37.37
CA VAL A 49 31.01 -38.35 38.69
C VAL A 49 30.37 -37.00 39.10
N SER A 50 29.70 -37.03 40.27
CA SER A 50 29.42 -35.98 41.31
C SER A 50 28.80 -34.63 40.88
N ASN A 51 27.90 -33.98 41.62
CA ASN A 51 27.70 -33.90 43.07
C ASN A 51 26.30 -33.30 43.35
N ARG A 52 25.68 -33.73 44.47
CA ARG A 52 24.64 -33.11 45.32
C ARG A 52 23.79 -31.95 44.74
N THR A 53 22.46 -32.07 44.83
CA THR A 53 21.63 -31.43 45.88
C THR A 53 20.16 -31.83 45.73
N VAL A 54 19.56 -32.24 46.84
CA VAL A 54 18.16 -32.63 47.05
C VAL A 54 17.30 -31.36 47.14
N TRP A 55 16.09 -31.35 46.55
CA TRP A 55 14.84 -30.97 47.25
C TRP A 55 13.61 -31.22 46.36
N ARG A 56 12.58 -31.80 46.99
CA ARG A 56 11.29 -32.23 46.41
C ARG A 56 10.33 -31.05 46.31
N GLY A 57 9.60 -30.96 45.20
CA GLY A 57 8.43 -30.10 45.06
C GLY A 57 7.28 -30.88 44.43
N ALA A 58 6.21 -31.10 45.19
CA ALA A 58 5.01 -31.82 44.81
C ALA A 58 4.19 -31.02 43.78
N ILE A 59 3.60 -31.72 42.79
CA ILE A 59 2.53 -31.16 41.95
C ILE A 59 1.24 -31.92 42.27
N ILE A 60 0.26 -31.12 42.71
CA ILE A 60 -1.08 -31.51 43.08
C ILE A 60 -1.92 -31.68 41.81
N ILE A 61 -2.61 -32.83 41.74
CA ILE A 61 -3.64 -33.15 40.77
C ILE A 61 -4.94 -32.47 41.20
N PHE A 62 -5.59 -31.75 40.29
CA PHE A 62 -7.01 -31.40 40.41
C PHE A 62 -7.77 -31.92 39.20
N THR A 63 -8.74 -32.77 39.48
CA THR A 63 -9.75 -33.30 38.57
C THR A 63 -11.12 -32.68 38.90
N VAL A 64 -12.13 -33.00 38.08
CA VAL A 64 -13.60 -32.76 38.18
C VAL A 64 -14.06 -31.39 37.63
N PHE A 65 -15.07 -31.20 36.75
CA PHE A 65 -16.31 -31.88 36.27
C PHE A 65 -16.45 -31.63 34.74
N ALA A 66 -16.92 -32.49 33.83
CA ALA A 66 -18.12 -33.33 33.68
C ALA A 66 -19.47 -32.58 33.53
N GLY A 67 -20.09 -32.68 32.33
CA GLY A 67 -21.50 -32.34 32.03
C GLY A 67 -21.69 -31.79 30.61
N CYS A 68 -21.84 -32.63 29.57
CA CYS A 68 -23.11 -33.14 29.03
C CYS A 68 -24.06 -32.06 28.48
N PHE A 69 -24.12 -31.92 27.15
CA PHE A 69 -25.38 -31.88 26.38
C PHE A 69 -25.09 -32.29 24.93
N GLY A 70 -25.72 -33.39 24.51
CA GLY A 70 -25.71 -33.88 23.13
C GLY A 70 -26.84 -33.26 22.30
N GLY A 71 -26.84 -33.57 21.01
CA GLY A 71 -27.95 -33.27 20.11
C GLY A 71 -27.54 -33.25 18.64
N ALA A 72 -27.47 -34.44 18.04
CA ALA A 72 -27.50 -34.60 16.59
C ALA A 72 -28.91 -34.30 16.06
N PHE A 73 -29.05 -33.76 14.84
CA PHE A 73 -29.84 -34.36 13.75
C PHE A 73 -29.82 -33.52 12.45
N VAL A 74 -29.53 -34.24 11.36
CA VAL A 74 -30.10 -34.19 9.99
C VAL A 74 -29.71 -33.11 8.98
N ALA A 75 -29.24 -33.66 7.85
CA ALA A 75 -29.00 -33.08 6.55
C ALA A 75 -30.28 -32.94 5.71
N THR A 76 -30.30 -31.99 4.78
CA THR A 76 -30.92 -32.16 3.45
C THR A 76 -30.43 -31.11 2.45
N SER A 77 -29.78 -31.60 1.41
CA SER A 77 -29.93 -31.25 -0.03
C SER A 77 -30.48 -29.87 -0.44
N TYR A 78 -29.72 -29.18 -1.31
CA TYR A 78 -30.32 -28.40 -2.39
C TYR A 78 -29.52 -28.58 -3.69
N GLN A 79 -30.18 -29.12 -4.69
CA GLN A 79 -29.69 -29.32 -6.06
C GLN A 79 -30.62 -28.54 -7.00
N GLN A 80 -30.02 -27.76 -7.91
CA GLN A 80 -30.50 -27.32 -9.23
C GLN A 80 -31.92 -26.76 -9.43
N SER A 81 -31.97 -25.56 -10.02
CA SER A 81 -32.85 -25.31 -11.17
C SER A 81 -32.08 -24.65 -12.32
N LEU A 82 -31.97 -25.38 -13.43
CA LEU A 82 -31.67 -24.88 -14.78
C LEU A 82 -32.95 -24.98 -15.62
N ALA A 83 -32.97 -24.23 -16.73
CA ALA A 83 -33.98 -24.09 -17.80
C ALA A 83 -34.97 -22.93 -17.57
N SER A 84 -35.29 -22.06 -18.52
CA SER A 84 -34.97 -21.98 -19.95
C SER A 84 -35.51 -20.64 -20.46
N SER A 85 -34.74 -19.91 -21.28
CA SER A 85 -35.32 -19.24 -22.47
C SER A 85 -34.25 -19.07 -23.54
N ARG A 86 -34.37 -19.87 -24.59
CA ARG A 86 -33.92 -19.58 -25.96
C ARG A 86 -34.58 -18.28 -26.44
N GLY A 87 -33.81 -17.47 -27.16
CA GLY A 87 -34.27 -16.33 -27.95
C GLY A 87 -33.14 -15.91 -28.88
N ASP A 88 -33.46 -15.78 -30.15
CA ASP A 88 -32.57 -15.94 -31.29
C ASP A 88 -31.51 -14.85 -31.51
N SER A 89 -30.52 -15.30 -32.28
CA SER A 89 -29.54 -14.56 -33.08
C SER A 89 -30.07 -13.30 -33.77
N ASP A 90 -29.22 -12.27 -33.85
CA ASP A 90 -28.91 -11.65 -35.14
C ASP A 90 -27.50 -11.08 -35.18
N ASN A 91 -26.85 -11.35 -36.31
CA ASN A 91 -25.54 -10.87 -36.73
C ASN A 91 -25.58 -9.36 -36.98
N ILE A 92 -24.62 -8.59 -36.46
CA ILE A 92 -24.21 -7.34 -37.10
C ILE A 92 -22.68 -7.26 -37.16
N VAL A 93 -22.26 -6.95 -38.37
CA VAL A 93 -20.92 -6.85 -38.94
C VAL A 93 -20.09 -5.78 -38.26
N VAL A 94 -18.81 -6.10 -38.07
CA VAL A 94 -17.73 -5.19 -37.71
C VAL A 94 -17.40 -4.33 -38.94
N GLU A 95 -17.60 -3.02 -38.83
CA GLU A 95 -16.96 -2.03 -39.71
C GLU A 95 -16.24 -0.98 -38.85
N SER A 96 -14.95 -0.88 -39.09
CA SER A 96 -14.02 0.11 -38.56
C SER A 96 -14.21 1.45 -39.26
N VAL A 97 -14.46 2.54 -38.52
CA VAL A 97 -14.19 3.91 -39.01
C VAL A 97 -13.71 4.82 -37.88
N GLU A 98 -12.53 5.37 -38.12
CA GLU A 98 -11.89 6.63 -37.75
C GLU A 98 -12.44 7.56 -36.65
N LYS A 99 -11.46 8.13 -35.92
CA LYS A 99 -11.55 9.26 -34.97
C LYS A 99 -12.36 10.45 -35.52
N PRO A 100 -12.98 11.22 -34.62
CA PRO A 100 -13.05 12.67 -34.81
C PRO A 100 -12.52 13.47 -33.61
N SER A 101 -11.82 14.53 -34.01
CA SER A 101 -11.38 15.70 -33.28
C SER A 101 -12.51 16.49 -32.61
N HIS A 102 -12.16 17.12 -31.48
CA HIS A 102 -12.65 18.42 -30.96
C HIS A 102 -14.07 18.86 -31.31
N ILE A 103 -14.99 18.82 -30.34
CA ILE A 103 -16.18 19.67 -30.33
C ILE A 103 -16.43 20.31 -28.96
N ASN A 104 -16.58 21.64 -29.01
CA ASN A 104 -17.06 22.56 -27.98
C ASN A 104 -18.43 22.17 -27.41
N TYR A 105 -18.59 22.19 -26.08
CA TYR A 105 -19.91 22.23 -25.46
C TYR A 105 -20.31 23.67 -25.14
N ASN A 106 -21.34 24.14 -25.83
CA ASN A 106 -22.05 25.37 -25.56
C ASN A 106 -23.37 25.05 -24.83
N LYS A 107 -23.74 25.93 -23.90
CA LYS A 107 -24.87 25.87 -22.97
C LYS A 107 -26.22 25.55 -23.62
N GLY A 108 -27.02 24.75 -22.93
CA GLY A 108 -28.46 24.59 -23.15
C GLY A 108 -29.20 24.34 -21.84
N SER A 109 -29.85 25.39 -21.32
CA SER A 109 -30.77 25.38 -20.18
C SER A 109 -32.12 24.81 -20.61
N GLN A 110 -32.70 23.89 -19.82
CA GLN A 110 -34.15 23.71 -19.78
C GLN A 110 -34.66 23.46 -18.36
N HIS A 111 -35.66 24.27 -18.00
CA HIS A 111 -36.57 24.14 -16.88
C HIS A 111 -37.34 22.82 -16.90
N ASN A 112 -37.64 22.26 -15.72
CA ASN A 112 -38.95 21.65 -15.48
C ASN A 112 -39.35 21.71 -13.99
N ASN A 113 -40.64 22.00 -13.81
CA ASN A 113 -41.36 22.22 -12.55
C ASN A 113 -41.89 20.91 -11.96
N GLY A 114 -41.89 20.84 -10.62
CA GLY A 114 -43.05 20.41 -9.82
C GLY A 114 -43.27 18.91 -9.56
N ASN A 115 -43.06 18.48 -8.31
CA ASN A 115 -44.16 18.00 -7.46
C ASN A 115 -43.68 17.66 -6.04
N ASP A 116 -44.20 18.40 -5.07
CA ASP A 116 -44.05 18.17 -3.63
C ASP A 116 -44.79 16.90 -3.17
N LYS A 117 -44.05 15.96 -2.59
CA LYS A 117 -44.61 14.99 -1.63
C LYS A 117 -43.74 15.01 -0.37
N LYS A 118 -44.32 15.57 0.71
CA LYS A 118 -43.78 15.51 2.07
C LYS A 118 -43.65 14.06 2.53
N GLN A 119 -42.42 13.63 2.82
CA GLN A 119 -42.13 12.51 3.74
C GLN A 119 -41.49 13.04 5.04
N PRO A 120 -41.62 12.31 6.15
CA PRO A 120 -41.38 12.84 7.49
C PRO A 120 -39.92 12.67 7.96
N ASN A 121 -39.37 13.76 8.49
CA ASN A 121 -38.24 13.82 9.43
C ASN A 121 -37.00 12.96 9.13
N ASP A 122 -36.27 13.34 8.08
CA ASP A 122 -34.85 13.00 7.96
C ASP A 122 -33.99 13.95 8.80
N ILE A 123 -33.08 13.38 9.56
CA ILE A 123 -32.00 14.08 10.26
C ILE A 123 -31.13 14.75 9.18
N ALA A 124 -31.32 16.05 8.99
CA ALA A 124 -30.51 16.86 8.11
C ALA A 124 -29.08 16.99 8.68
N ILE A 125 -28.21 16.01 8.37
CA ILE A 125 -26.76 16.21 8.47
C ILE A 125 -26.36 17.10 7.31
N ILE A 126 -26.50 18.40 7.50
CA ILE A 126 -25.98 19.42 6.58
C ILE A 126 -24.45 19.36 6.62
N THR A 127 -23.84 18.63 5.70
CA THR A 127 -22.39 18.69 5.46
C THR A 127 -22.04 19.97 4.70
N LYS A 128 -22.09 21.12 5.38
CA LYS A 128 -21.45 22.35 4.89
C LYS A 128 -19.93 22.15 4.95
N LYS A 129 -19.23 22.52 3.87
CA LYS A 129 -17.76 22.69 3.88
C LYS A 129 -17.40 23.56 5.08
N PRO A 130 -16.35 23.23 5.85
CA PRO A 130 -15.84 24.15 6.84
C PRO A 130 -15.47 25.46 6.11
N LYS A 131 -16.21 26.55 6.34
CA LYS A 131 -16.07 27.82 5.62
C LYS A 131 -14.82 28.60 6.05
N SER A 132 -14.19 28.21 7.15
CA SER A 132 -12.99 28.87 7.68
C SER A 132 -12.12 27.89 8.48
N HIS A 133 -10.86 28.25 8.68
CA HIS A 133 -9.95 27.58 9.63
C HIS A 133 -10.58 27.48 11.03
N GLY A 134 -11.35 28.50 11.44
CA GLY A 134 -12.15 28.48 12.66
C GLY A 134 -13.13 27.31 12.74
N GLU A 135 -13.77 26.91 11.63
CA GLU A 135 -14.69 25.76 11.64
C GLU A 135 -13.96 24.41 11.75
N VAL A 136 -12.74 24.29 11.21
CA VAL A 136 -11.89 23.09 11.42
C VAL A 136 -11.38 23.04 12.86
N HIS A 137 -10.90 24.17 13.38
CA HIS A 137 -10.43 24.30 14.76
C HIS A 137 -11.54 23.95 15.75
N GLN A 138 -12.75 24.47 15.53
CA GLN A 138 -13.92 24.16 16.35
C GLN A 138 -14.28 22.67 16.26
N LYS A 139 -14.28 22.07 15.05
CA LYS A 139 -14.49 20.61 14.91
C LYS A 139 -13.47 19.79 15.68
N ILE A 140 -12.21 20.22 15.74
CA ILE A 140 -11.21 19.53 16.56
C ILE A 140 -11.53 19.71 18.05
N LYS A 141 -11.88 20.91 18.50
CA LYS A 141 -12.32 21.15 19.89
C LYS A 141 -13.51 20.28 20.28
N ASP A 142 -14.56 20.24 19.46
CA ASP A 142 -15.75 19.40 19.68
C ASP A 142 -15.38 17.91 19.76
N VAL A 143 -14.41 17.49 18.93
CA VAL A 143 -13.85 16.13 18.96
C VAL A 143 -13.10 15.85 20.27
N LEU A 144 -12.36 16.83 20.81
CA LEU A 144 -11.66 16.70 22.08
C LEU A 144 -12.63 16.66 23.26
N ASP A 145 -13.72 17.43 23.20
CA ASP A 145 -14.77 17.43 24.21
C ASP A 145 -15.53 16.09 24.24
N ASP A 146 -15.99 15.58 23.08
CA ASP A 146 -16.62 14.25 22.97
C ASP A 146 -15.67 13.13 23.45
N TYR A 147 -14.38 13.24 23.15
CA TYR A 147 -13.37 12.31 23.64
C TYR A 147 -13.18 12.42 25.15
N GLY A 148 -13.17 13.63 25.69
CA GLY A 148 -13.02 13.89 27.11
C GLY A 148 -14.19 13.31 27.91
N GLU A 149 -15.41 13.59 27.48
CA GLU A 149 -16.64 13.06 28.09
C GLU A 149 -16.65 11.52 28.09
N LYS A 150 -16.39 10.89 26.94
CA LYS A 150 -16.42 9.42 26.80
C LYS A 150 -15.37 8.69 27.63
N ASN A 151 -14.24 9.34 27.92
CA ASN A 151 -13.13 8.72 28.65
C ASN A 151 -12.99 9.26 30.08
N GLY A 152 -13.95 10.05 30.57
CA GLY A 152 -13.89 10.66 31.89
C GLY A 152 -12.70 11.60 32.06
N LEU A 153 -12.22 12.24 30.99
CA LEU A 153 -11.21 13.29 31.06
C LEU A 153 -11.92 14.61 31.32
N SER A 154 -11.81 15.11 32.55
CA SER A 154 -12.30 16.43 32.94
C SER A 154 -11.18 17.27 33.54
N GLY A 155 -11.42 18.58 33.66
CA GLY A 155 -10.51 19.54 34.27
C GLY A 155 -9.19 19.69 33.52
N GLU A 156 -8.08 19.72 34.26
CA GLU A 156 -6.74 20.07 33.76
C GLU A 156 -6.29 19.25 32.54
N LYS A 157 -6.74 17.99 32.43
CA LYS A 157 -6.39 17.13 31.29
C LYS A 157 -7.04 17.62 30.00
N LEU A 158 -8.34 17.92 30.03
CA LEU A 158 -9.06 18.41 28.85
C LEU A 158 -8.58 19.82 28.47
N ASP A 159 -8.33 20.68 29.47
CA ASP A 159 -7.75 22.01 29.28
C ASP A 159 -6.35 21.95 28.65
N TYR A 160 -5.51 20.99 29.07
CA TYR A 160 -4.21 20.74 28.45
C TYR A 160 -4.36 20.35 26.97
N LEU A 161 -5.34 19.51 26.62
CA LEU A 161 -5.60 19.12 25.24
C LEU A 161 -6.04 20.32 24.39
N HIS A 162 -6.97 21.13 24.90
CA HIS A 162 -7.40 22.36 24.23
C HIS A 162 -6.25 23.35 24.05
N LYS A 163 -5.45 23.60 25.08
CA LYS A 163 -4.30 24.51 25.01
C LYS A 163 -3.24 24.04 24.01
N LYS A 164 -3.03 22.73 23.89
CA LYS A 164 -2.10 22.16 22.91
C LYS A 164 -2.67 22.25 21.49
N ASN A 165 -3.97 22.02 21.31
CA ASN A 165 -4.66 22.25 20.05
C ASN A 165 -4.60 23.73 19.64
N ASP A 166 -4.88 24.64 20.56
CA ASP A 166 -4.75 26.09 20.36
C ASP A 166 -3.31 26.50 20.05
N LYS A 167 -2.29 25.82 20.57
CA LYS A 167 -0.88 26.08 20.19
C LYS A 167 -0.53 25.53 18.80
N LEU A 168 -1.10 24.39 18.42
CA LEU A 168 -0.94 23.79 17.09
C LEU A 168 -1.62 24.62 15.99
N HIS A 169 -2.74 25.25 16.34
CA HIS A 169 -3.59 26.03 15.43
C HIS A 169 -3.55 27.54 15.69
N GLY A 170 -2.71 28.01 16.61
CA GLY A 170 -2.60 29.39 17.05
C GLY A 170 -1.86 30.32 16.09
N PHE A 171 -1.99 30.07 14.79
CA PHE A 171 -1.77 31.10 13.78
C PHE A 171 -3.06 31.93 13.71
N SER A 172 -2.95 33.25 13.80
CA SER A 172 -4.13 34.10 13.93
C SER A 172 -4.89 34.19 12.61
N ASP A 173 -6.18 34.55 12.66
CA ASP A 173 -6.96 34.86 11.45
C ASP A 173 -6.31 36.00 10.63
N SER A 174 -5.52 36.89 11.26
CA SER A 174 -4.74 37.92 10.57
C SER A 174 -3.52 37.38 9.80
N ASP A 175 -3.01 36.19 10.14
CA ASP A 175 -2.02 35.48 9.34
C ASP A 175 -2.65 34.81 8.11
N LEU A 176 -3.98 34.62 8.10
CA LEU A 176 -4.75 33.93 7.06
C LEU A 176 -5.34 34.87 6.00
N ASP A 177 -5.64 36.12 6.33
CA ASP A 177 -6.13 37.13 5.36
C ASP A 177 -5.08 37.52 4.30
N SER A 178 -3.83 37.08 4.46
CA SER A 178 -2.76 37.24 3.46
C SER A 178 -2.40 35.97 2.69
N VAL A 179 -3.09 34.85 2.92
CA VAL A 179 -2.64 33.53 2.44
C VAL A 179 -3.71 32.82 1.62
N ASP A 180 -3.39 32.66 0.34
CA ASP A 180 -4.12 31.99 -0.73
C ASP A 180 -4.28 30.46 -0.52
N GLY A 181 -4.93 30.00 0.54
CA GLY A 181 -5.17 28.55 0.70
C GLY A 181 -3.91 27.68 0.87
N SER A 182 -2.71 28.27 0.96
CA SER A 182 -1.42 27.58 1.12
C SER A 182 -1.13 27.14 2.57
N PHE A 183 -2.05 27.34 3.51
CA PHE A 183 -1.75 27.11 4.93
C PHE A 183 -1.73 25.62 5.30
N ALA A 184 -2.62 24.82 4.71
CA ALA A 184 -2.62 23.36 4.92
C ALA A 184 -1.40 22.68 4.27
N THR A 185 -0.80 23.31 3.25
CA THR A 185 0.43 22.83 2.61
C THR A 185 1.67 23.26 3.40
N ASN A 186 1.72 24.50 3.92
CA ASN A 186 2.88 25.00 4.66
C ASN A 186 3.25 24.23 5.94
N VAL A 187 2.31 23.52 6.59
CA VAL A 187 2.60 22.73 7.81
C VAL A 187 3.14 21.33 7.50
N LEU A 188 2.88 20.80 6.29
CA LEU A 188 3.36 19.46 5.87
C LEU A 188 4.74 19.49 5.22
N HIS A 189 5.21 20.65 4.74
CA HIS A 189 6.45 20.79 3.96
C HIS A 189 7.59 21.50 4.70
N LYS A 190 7.39 21.99 5.92
CA LYS A 190 8.49 22.54 6.72
C LYS A 190 9.42 21.42 7.18
N VAL A 191 10.59 21.38 6.55
CA VAL A 191 11.73 20.63 7.02
C VAL A 191 12.00 21.01 8.48
N PRO A 192 12.25 20.04 9.37
CA PRO A 192 12.66 20.37 10.72
C PRO A 192 13.91 21.27 10.73
N GLU A 193 13.97 22.22 11.67
CA GLU A 193 15.07 23.20 11.75
C GLU A 193 16.47 22.56 11.89
N TRP A 194 16.55 21.34 12.39
CA TRP A 194 17.80 20.60 12.54
C TRP A 194 18.37 20.06 11.21
N VAL A 195 17.58 20.05 10.14
CA VAL A 195 18.06 19.58 8.84
C VAL A 195 19.03 20.58 8.24
N ASN A 196 20.17 20.07 7.80
CA ASN A 196 21.17 20.88 7.11
C ASN A 196 20.66 21.34 5.75
N THR A 197 20.18 22.58 5.68
CA THR A 197 19.68 23.20 4.44
C THR A 197 20.75 23.37 3.37
N LYS A 198 22.05 23.29 3.73
CA LYS A 198 23.17 23.33 2.78
C LYS A 198 23.50 21.97 2.17
N SER A 199 22.90 20.88 2.66
CA SER A 199 23.08 19.54 2.10
C SER A 199 22.58 19.47 0.65
N LYS A 200 23.23 18.62 -0.16
CA LYS A 200 22.76 18.29 -1.52
C LYS A 200 21.36 17.66 -1.46
N VAL A 201 21.13 16.82 -0.46
CA VAL A 201 19.84 16.18 -0.15
C VAL A 201 19.41 16.61 1.25
N GLN A 202 18.28 17.28 1.34
CA GLN A 202 17.69 17.77 2.60
C GLN A 202 16.72 16.75 3.22
N GLN A 203 16.09 15.92 2.38
CA GLN A 203 15.23 14.83 2.87
C GLN A 203 15.31 13.59 1.99
N ILE A 204 15.01 12.44 2.60
CA ILE A 204 14.81 11.17 1.91
C ILE A 204 13.32 10.81 2.02
N VAL A 205 12.64 10.67 0.90
CA VAL A 205 11.23 10.25 0.89
C VAL A 205 11.13 8.85 0.33
N LEU A 206 10.51 7.95 1.09
CA LEU A 206 10.19 6.61 0.59
C LEU A 206 8.80 6.61 -0.04
N ILE A 207 8.73 6.30 -1.33
CA ILE A 207 7.51 5.89 -2.04
C ILE A 207 7.56 4.39 -2.37
N GLY A 208 6.43 3.80 -2.73
CA GLY A 208 6.41 2.39 -3.13
C GLY A 208 5.02 1.81 -3.06
N GLU A 209 4.80 0.68 -3.70
CA GLU A 209 3.47 0.07 -3.74
C GLU A 209 3.10 -0.50 -2.37
N ARG A 210 1.82 -0.83 -2.20
CA ARG A 210 1.36 -1.56 -1.02
C ARG A 210 2.11 -2.89 -0.92
N ASN A 211 2.31 -3.37 0.30
CA ASN A 211 2.91 -4.68 0.58
C ASN A 211 4.37 -4.89 0.10
N THR A 212 5.13 -3.82 -0.19
CA THR A 212 6.53 -3.87 -0.66
C THR A 212 7.58 -3.77 0.46
N GLY A 213 7.23 -4.06 1.71
CA GLY A 213 8.17 -3.90 2.82
C GLY A 213 8.56 -2.45 3.15
N SER A 214 7.88 -1.47 2.54
CA SER A 214 8.18 -0.03 2.66
C SER A 214 8.33 0.45 4.11
N ARG A 215 7.60 -0.14 5.07
CA ARG A 215 7.74 0.18 6.50
C ARG A 215 9.16 -0.09 7.01
N TRP A 216 9.73 -1.23 6.64
CA TRP A 216 11.06 -1.63 7.05
C TRP A 216 12.11 -0.72 6.41
N VAL A 217 11.97 -0.43 5.11
CA VAL A 217 12.89 0.47 4.38
C VAL A 217 12.87 1.88 4.98
N THR A 218 11.70 2.43 5.32
CA THR A 218 11.61 3.73 6.00
C THR A 218 12.39 3.73 7.31
N ARG A 219 12.26 2.68 8.11
CA ARG A 219 12.95 2.56 9.42
C ARG A 219 14.45 2.45 9.24
N LEU A 220 14.88 1.61 8.31
CA LEU A 220 16.29 1.45 7.95
C LEU A 220 16.91 2.81 7.59
N LEU A 221 16.30 3.54 6.66
CA LEU A 221 16.79 4.86 6.24
C LEU A 221 16.81 5.85 7.41
N ALA A 222 15.73 5.94 8.18
CA ALA A 222 15.65 6.84 9.33
C ALA A 222 16.68 6.53 10.42
N SER A 223 16.99 5.25 10.66
CA SER A 223 18.01 4.85 11.64
C SER A 223 19.43 5.10 11.16
N CYS A 224 19.67 4.99 9.86
CA CYS A 224 21.01 5.11 9.29
C CYS A 224 21.39 6.56 8.92
N PHE A 225 20.41 7.43 8.67
CA PHE A 225 20.62 8.83 8.32
C PHE A 225 19.89 9.77 9.30
N PRO A 226 20.28 9.79 10.59
CA PRO A 226 19.57 10.58 11.61
C PRO A 226 19.64 12.10 11.37
N ASP A 227 20.66 12.57 10.64
CA ASP A 227 20.86 13.98 10.30
C ASP A 227 20.09 14.40 9.03
N ILE A 228 19.27 13.49 8.47
CA ILE A 228 18.44 13.75 7.30
C ILE A 228 17.00 13.42 7.61
N TYR A 229 16.08 14.30 7.21
CA TYR A 229 14.66 14.04 7.42
C TYR A 229 14.19 12.90 6.51
N VAL A 230 13.69 11.82 7.11
CA VAL A 230 13.13 10.68 6.38
C VAL A 230 11.60 10.68 6.49
N SER A 231 10.92 10.71 5.35
CA SER A 231 9.46 10.80 5.25
C SER A 231 8.86 9.67 4.41
N THR A 232 7.57 9.42 4.60
CA THR A 232 6.73 8.54 3.76
C THR A 232 5.66 9.33 3.01
N THR A 233 5.82 10.64 2.94
CA THR A 233 4.93 11.54 2.23
C THR A 233 5.81 12.41 1.34
N LEU A 234 5.57 12.33 0.04
CA LEU A 234 6.18 13.19 -0.97
C LEU A 234 5.26 14.40 -1.15
N THR A 235 4.37 14.35 -2.14
CA THR A 235 3.17 15.21 -2.21
C THR A 235 1.95 14.47 -1.65
N ARG A 236 1.97 13.13 -1.69
CA ARG A 236 0.99 12.25 -1.04
C ARG A 236 1.65 11.15 -0.23
N TRP A 237 0.84 10.44 0.54
CA TRP A 237 1.26 9.27 1.29
C TRP A 237 1.80 8.18 0.32
N LYS A 238 2.91 7.53 0.68
CA LYS A 238 3.79 6.72 -0.20
C LYS A 238 3.21 5.64 -1.13
N HIS A 239 2.02 5.10 -0.85
CA HIS A 239 1.35 4.05 -1.66
C HIS A 239 0.46 4.64 -2.74
N TRP A 240 0.27 5.95 -2.79
CA TRP A 240 -0.63 6.62 -3.71
C TRP A 240 0.12 7.18 -4.93
N PHE A 241 -0.61 7.40 -6.03
CA PHE A 241 -0.11 8.13 -7.19
C PHE A 241 0.38 9.51 -6.74
N GLN A 242 1.57 9.87 -7.20
CA GLN A 242 2.21 11.13 -6.92
C GLN A 242 1.89 12.11 -8.06
N TYR A 243 1.49 13.32 -7.73
CA TYR A 243 1.43 14.43 -8.68
C TYR A 243 2.25 15.58 -8.11
N ASP A 244 2.89 16.35 -8.97
CA ASP A 244 3.45 17.62 -8.57
C ASP A 244 2.29 18.52 -8.08
N ASP A 245 2.49 19.17 -6.94
CA ASP A 245 1.54 20.12 -6.39
C ASP A 245 1.90 21.56 -6.78
N GLY A 246 3.01 21.77 -7.50
CA GLY A 246 3.49 23.08 -7.94
C GLY A 246 4.07 23.92 -6.80
N LEU A 247 4.31 23.32 -5.63
CA LEU A 247 4.84 24.01 -4.48
C LEU A 247 6.36 23.89 -4.40
N GLU A 248 6.98 24.75 -3.60
CA GLU A 248 8.37 24.58 -3.23
C GLU A 248 8.52 23.43 -2.23
N HIS A 249 9.49 22.55 -2.51
CA HIS A 249 9.83 21.45 -1.62
C HIS A 249 11.33 21.41 -1.36
N PRO A 250 11.73 20.74 -0.27
CA PRO A 250 13.14 20.47 0.02
C PRO A 250 13.79 19.63 -1.08
N LYS A 251 15.12 19.76 -1.23
CA LYS A 251 15.90 18.90 -2.12
C LYS A 251 15.78 17.45 -1.67
N THR A 252 15.12 16.62 -2.47
CA THR A 252 14.64 15.31 -2.03
C THR A 252 15.30 14.17 -2.81
N LEU A 253 15.86 13.19 -2.10
CA LEU A 253 16.09 11.87 -2.66
C LEU A 253 14.81 11.06 -2.50
N VAL A 254 14.25 10.56 -3.60
CA VAL A 254 13.10 9.65 -3.56
C VAL A 254 13.59 8.22 -3.69
N VAL A 255 13.24 7.36 -2.74
CA VAL A 255 13.50 5.91 -2.82
C VAL A 255 12.18 5.20 -3.14
N GLY A 256 12.16 4.42 -4.21
CA GLY A 256 11.00 3.62 -4.63
C GLY A 256 11.15 2.17 -4.22
N SER A 257 10.30 1.67 -3.32
CA SER A 257 10.32 0.25 -2.89
C SER A 257 9.37 -0.60 -3.71
N PHE A 258 9.91 -1.65 -4.34
CA PHE A 258 9.16 -2.59 -5.19
C PHE A 258 9.37 -4.03 -4.73
N LEU A 259 8.46 -4.91 -5.12
CA LEU A 259 8.52 -6.36 -4.89
C LEU A 259 8.24 -7.06 -6.23
N ASN A 260 8.82 -8.23 -6.49
CA ASN A 260 8.54 -8.95 -7.74
C ASN A 260 7.02 -9.15 -7.92
N PRO A 261 6.52 -9.09 -9.16
CA PRO A 261 5.08 -9.03 -9.43
C PRO A 261 4.32 -10.25 -8.86
N TYR A 262 4.94 -11.43 -8.83
CA TYR A 262 4.32 -12.63 -8.28
C TYR A 262 4.03 -12.51 -6.77
N ASP A 263 5.07 -12.23 -5.98
CA ASP A 263 4.94 -12.08 -4.53
C ASP A 263 4.08 -10.84 -4.20
N TRP A 264 4.16 -9.80 -5.02
CA TRP A 264 3.35 -8.59 -4.84
C TRP A 264 1.86 -8.84 -5.04
N VAL A 265 1.44 -9.48 -6.14
CA VAL A 265 0.03 -9.78 -6.39
C VAL A 265 -0.51 -10.69 -5.29
N GLU A 266 0.24 -11.72 -4.88
CA GLU A 266 -0.20 -12.61 -3.80
C GLU A 266 -0.30 -11.88 -2.45
N ASN A 267 0.65 -11.01 -2.12
CA ASN A 267 0.56 -10.22 -0.90
C ASN A 267 -0.60 -9.21 -0.94
N MET A 268 -0.89 -8.63 -2.11
CA MET A 268 -2.07 -7.79 -2.33
C MET A 268 -3.36 -8.59 -2.12
N ARG A 269 -3.44 -9.83 -2.60
CA ARG A 269 -4.60 -10.71 -2.38
C ARG A 269 -4.80 -11.06 -0.92
N LEU A 270 -3.72 -11.40 -0.23
CA LEU A 270 -3.77 -11.76 1.19
C LEU A 270 -4.12 -10.57 2.09
N VAL A 271 -3.67 -9.35 1.72
CA VAL A 271 -3.89 -8.13 2.50
C VAL A 271 -4.14 -6.92 1.59
N PRO A 272 -5.35 -6.78 1.00
CA PRO A 272 -5.73 -5.67 0.13
C PRO A 272 -6.12 -4.44 0.96
N HIS A 273 -5.11 -3.79 1.54
CA HIS A 273 -5.29 -2.63 2.41
C HIS A 273 -6.07 -1.49 1.74
N ASP A 274 -7.20 -1.09 2.32
CA ASP A 274 -8.10 -0.04 1.80
C ASP A 274 -8.94 -0.46 0.58
N GLN A 275 -8.97 -1.74 0.20
CA GLN A 275 -9.77 -2.26 -0.91
C GLN A 275 -10.77 -3.32 -0.46
N PRO A 276 -11.90 -2.93 0.16
CA PRO A 276 -12.86 -3.86 0.74
C PRO A 276 -13.46 -4.85 -0.28
N GLU A 277 -13.78 -4.39 -1.49
CA GLU A 277 -14.30 -5.26 -2.57
C GLU A 277 -13.30 -6.31 -3.08
N HIS A 278 -12.02 -6.23 -2.71
CA HIS A 278 -11.01 -7.20 -3.10
C HIS A 278 -10.58 -8.10 -1.93
N MET A 279 -11.25 -8.02 -0.79
CA MET A 279 -11.01 -8.88 0.36
C MET A 279 -11.56 -10.30 0.13
N ASP A 280 -10.85 -11.30 0.66
CA ASP A 280 -11.31 -12.70 0.76
C ASP A 280 -11.69 -13.34 -0.59
N LEU A 281 -11.11 -12.86 -1.70
CA LEU A 281 -11.30 -13.42 -3.03
C LEU A 281 -10.28 -14.53 -3.32
N GLU A 282 -10.73 -15.54 -4.07
CA GLU A 282 -9.85 -16.52 -4.69
C GLU A 282 -8.93 -15.84 -5.71
N TRP A 283 -7.73 -16.38 -5.93
CA TRP A 283 -6.70 -15.69 -6.72
C TRP A 283 -7.19 -15.27 -8.11
N LYS A 284 -7.95 -16.14 -8.79
CA LYS A 284 -8.43 -15.89 -10.15
C LYS A 284 -9.44 -14.74 -10.17
N GLU A 285 -10.36 -14.72 -9.21
CA GLU A 285 -11.33 -13.63 -9.08
C GLU A 285 -10.63 -12.34 -8.68
N PHE A 286 -9.69 -12.39 -7.74
CA PHE A 286 -8.93 -11.24 -7.27
C PHE A 286 -8.20 -10.49 -8.40
N VAL A 287 -7.53 -11.22 -9.30
CA VAL A 287 -6.75 -10.61 -10.39
C VAL A 287 -7.59 -10.22 -11.60
N THR A 288 -8.82 -10.72 -11.73
CA THR A 288 -9.73 -10.42 -12.85
C THR A 288 -10.87 -9.48 -12.48
N LYS A 289 -11.10 -9.23 -11.18
CA LYS A 289 -12.06 -8.23 -10.71
C LYS A 289 -11.53 -6.83 -11.04
N VAL A 290 -12.43 -6.01 -11.59
CA VAL A 290 -12.19 -4.58 -11.85
C VAL A 290 -11.81 -3.89 -10.53
N TRP A 291 -10.72 -3.12 -10.54
CA TRP A 291 -10.12 -2.48 -9.36
C TRP A 291 -10.94 -1.27 -8.88
N THR A 292 -12.11 -1.52 -8.32
CA THR A 292 -13.04 -0.47 -7.90
C THR A 292 -13.97 -0.91 -6.78
N MET A 293 -14.84 0.00 -6.37
CA MET A 293 -16.03 -0.26 -5.58
C MET A 293 -17.18 0.65 -6.04
N PRO A 294 -18.45 0.33 -5.70
CA PRO A 294 -19.55 1.24 -5.97
C PRO A 294 -19.29 2.62 -5.36
N ARG A 295 -19.47 3.67 -6.16
CA ARG A 295 -19.34 5.05 -5.68
C ARG A 295 -20.48 5.35 -4.70
N PRO A 296 -20.19 5.77 -3.46
CA PRO A 296 -21.23 6.13 -2.50
C PRO A 296 -22.05 7.34 -2.95
N GLU A 297 -23.37 7.35 -2.69
CA GLU A 297 -24.26 8.45 -3.07
C GLU A 297 -23.80 9.82 -2.55
N ARG A 298 -23.19 9.88 -1.36
CA ARG A 298 -22.63 11.12 -0.79
C ARG A 298 -21.57 11.80 -1.66
N ASP A 299 -20.88 11.04 -2.52
CA ASP A 299 -19.86 11.60 -3.43
C ASP A 299 -20.52 12.41 -4.56
N THR A 300 -21.77 12.12 -4.95
CA THR A 300 -22.50 12.86 -6.01
C THR A 300 -22.61 14.36 -5.70
N LEU A 301 -22.60 14.75 -4.42
CA LEU A 301 -22.59 16.14 -3.97
C LEU A 301 -21.28 16.90 -4.32
N ILE A 302 -20.29 16.20 -4.87
CA ILE A 302 -18.93 16.66 -5.11
C ILE A 302 -18.53 16.53 -6.59
N GLU A 303 -19.34 15.86 -7.41
CA GLU A 303 -19.06 15.60 -8.83
C GLU A 303 -18.73 16.88 -9.61
N ASP A 304 -19.53 17.94 -9.46
CA ASP A 304 -19.32 19.22 -10.17
C ASP A 304 -18.22 20.10 -9.56
N LYS A 305 -17.54 19.65 -8.49
CA LYS A 305 -16.54 20.47 -7.80
C LYS A 305 -15.16 20.18 -8.35
N SER A 306 -14.50 21.23 -8.85
CA SER A 306 -13.12 21.16 -9.31
C SER A 306 -12.11 21.15 -8.14
N GLY A 307 -10.95 20.56 -8.40
CA GLY A 307 -9.78 20.59 -7.52
C GLY A 307 -9.64 19.36 -6.62
N LYS A 308 -8.54 19.34 -5.86
CA LYS A 308 -8.09 18.22 -5.01
C LYS A 308 -8.88 18.12 -3.69
N ILE A 309 -10.18 17.86 -3.79
CA ILE A 309 -11.14 17.91 -2.68
C ILE A 309 -11.44 16.55 -2.05
N CYS A 310 -10.98 15.45 -2.66
CA CYS A 310 -11.24 14.10 -2.19
C CYS A 310 -10.17 13.62 -1.19
N GLN A 311 -10.37 12.41 -0.68
CA GLN A 311 -9.38 11.72 0.15
C GLN A 311 -7.98 11.81 -0.46
N TYR A 312 -6.97 11.97 0.40
CA TYR A 312 -5.56 12.00 -0.03
C TYR A 312 -5.25 13.06 -1.09
N MET A 313 -6.03 14.15 -1.16
CA MET A 313 -5.85 15.24 -2.12
C MET A 313 -6.00 14.80 -3.58
N TYR A 314 -6.90 13.85 -3.84
CA TYR A 314 -7.31 13.48 -5.20
C TYR A 314 -8.42 14.37 -5.73
N GLU A 315 -8.57 14.41 -7.04
CA GLU A 315 -9.78 14.92 -7.70
C GLU A 315 -10.90 13.86 -7.66
N TYR A 316 -12.12 14.27 -8.00
CA TYR A 316 -13.31 13.41 -7.93
C TYR A 316 -13.19 12.13 -8.78
N ASN A 317 -12.61 12.25 -9.97
CA ASN A 317 -12.42 11.15 -10.90
C ASN A 317 -11.16 10.32 -10.61
N ASP A 318 -10.25 10.77 -9.76
CA ASP A 318 -9.01 10.02 -9.51
C ASP A 318 -9.15 8.96 -8.42
N VAL A 319 -10.21 9.03 -7.59
CA VAL A 319 -10.37 8.15 -6.43
C VAL A 319 -11.83 7.80 -6.15
N ILE A 320 -12.06 6.56 -5.72
CA ILE A 320 -13.34 6.09 -5.19
C ILE A 320 -13.13 5.39 -3.84
N PRO A 321 -13.87 5.76 -2.78
CA PRO A 321 -14.76 6.92 -2.71
C PRO A 321 -13.99 8.23 -2.56
N CYS A 322 -14.58 9.33 -3.02
CA CYS A 322 -14.06 10.69 -2.83
C CYS A 322 -14.09 11.11 -1.35
N THR A 323 -15.10 10.67 -0.60
CA THR A 323 -15.23 10.96 0.84
C THR A 323 -15.34 9.69 1.68
N LEU A 324 -14.74 9.74 2.87
CA LEU A 324 -14.94 8.71 3.88
C LEU A 324 -16.34 8.78 4.47
N ASP A 325 -16.80 7.65 4.97
CA ASP A 325 -17.99 7.61 5.82
C ASP A 325 -17.81 8.58 7.01
N PRO A 326 -18.81 9.40 7.37
CA PRO A 326 -18.67 10.40 8.43
C PRO A 326 -18.18 9.82 9.77
N GLU A 327 -18.62 8.62 10.14
CA GLU A 327 -18.22 7.97 11.39
C GLU A 327 -16.78 7.47 11.33
N VAL A 328 -16.37 6.96 10.17
CA VAL A 328 -14.97 6.62 9.91
C VAL A 328 -14.11 7.88 9.99
N GLU A 329 -14.52 8.96 9.35
CA GLU A 329 -13.76 10.20 9.32
C GLU A 329 -13.62 10.80 10.72
N LYS A 330 -14.71 10.84 11.49
CA LYS A 330 -14.70 11.26 12.89
C LYS A 330 -13.70 10.44 13.71
N LYS A 331 -13.71 9.10 13.59
CA LYS A 331 -12.76 8.22 14.28
C LYS A 331 -11.32 8.45 13.84
N ARG A 332 -11.09 8.72 12.56
CA ARG A 332 -9.77 9.03 11.99
C ARG A 332 -9.24 10.34 12.57
N LEU A 333 -10.06 11.39 12.59
CA LEU A 333 -9.72 12.69 13.16
C LEU A 333 -9.47 12.60 14.67
N GLN A 334 -10.32 11.89 15.42
CA GLN A 334 -10.13 11.60 16.84
C GLN A 334 -8.77 10.95 17.13
N LYS A 335 -8.43 9.91 16.35
CA LYS A 335 -7.16 9.19 16.50
C LYS A 335 -5.96 10.09 16.17
N ASN A 336 -6.06 10.92 15.13
CA ASN A 336 -5.00 11.84 14.73
C ASN A 336 -4.79 12.94 15.76
N ALA A 337 -5.88 13.54 16.25
CA ALA A 337 -5.86 14.53 17.32
C ALA A 337 -5.22 13.95 18.59
N LEU A 338 -5.67 12.76 19.02
CA LEU A 338 -5.09 12.08 20.18
C LEU A 338 -3.59 11.80 20.00
N LYS A 339 -3.16 11.36 18.81
CA LYS A 339 -1.74 11.13 18.51
C LYS A 339 -0.90 12.42 18.60
N ALA A 340 -1.41 13.54 18.09
CA ALA A 340 -0.76 14.84 18.19
C ALA A 340 -0.70 15.31 19.67
N LEU A 341 -1.78 15.11 20.40
CA LEU A 341 -1.95 15.56 21.78
C LEU A 341 -1.13 14.79 22.80
N LEU A 342 -1.02 13.48 22.66
CA LEU A 342 -0.21 12.65 23.55
C LEU A 342 1.27 12.96 23.46
N GLY A 343 1.67 13.92 22.63
CA GLY A 343 3.07 14.30 22.50
C GLY A 343 3.88 13.07 22.18
N GLY A 344 3.30 12.15 21.39
CA GLY A 344 4.11 11.30 20.55
C GLY A 344 4.88 12.29 19.73
N GLU A 345 6.06 12.68 20.22
CA GLU A 345 7.02 13.47 19.50
C GLU A 345 6.95 12.89 18.11
N ARG A 346 6.81 13.75 17.12
CA ARG A 346 7.20 13.38 15.77
C ARG A 346 8.72 13.10 15.74
N THR A 347 9.30 12.40 16.73
CA THR A 347 10.29 11.37 16.45
C THR A 347 9.69 10.61 15.27
N GLY A 348 10.32 10.70 14.10
CA GLY A 348 9.78 10.13 12.88
C GLY A 348 9.27 8.72 13.16
N ASN A 349 7.95 8.50 13.11
CA ASN A 349 7.31 7.26 13.55
C ASN A 349 7.84 6.71 14.90
N THR A 350 7.26 7.09 16.05
CA THR A 350 7.53 6.43 17.35
C THR A 350 7.67 4.91 17.17
N PHE A 351 8.91 4.48 17.35
CA PHE A 351 9.52 3.24 16.84
C PHE A 351 8.80 1.97 17.33
N THR A 352 8.06 2.07 18.42
CA THR A 352 7.62 0.95 19.25
C THR A 352 6.21 0.42 18.98
N SER A 353 5.29 1.19 18.37
CA SER A 353 3.86 0.81 18.37
C SER A 353 3.40 -0.09 17.21
N ILE A 354 4.33 -0.65 16.42
CA ILE A 354 3.96 -1.14 15.10
C ILE A 354 4.47 -2.54 14.72
N HIS A 355 4.80 -3.32 15.74
CA HIS A 355 5.06 -4.76 15.64
C HIS A 355 3.81 -5.59 15.92
N SER A 356 2.70 -5.33 15.21
CA SER A 356 1.63 -6.34 15.16
C SER A 356 2.16 -7.52 14.34
N LYS A 357 2.66 -8.56 15.04
CA LYS A 357 2.97 -9.86 14.42
C LYS A 357 1.71 -10.54 13.91
N THR A 358 0.55 -10.13 14.40
CA THR A 358 -0.75 -10.57 13.89
C THR A 358 -1.10 -9.75 12.66
N VAL A 359 -1.35 -10.47 11.55
CA VAL A 359 -2.13 -9.91 10.43
C VAL A 359 -3.43 -9.38 11.05
N PRO A 360 -3.79 -8.11 10.83
CA PRO A 360 -5.09 -7.62 11.27
C PRO A 360 -6.16 -8.59 10.76
N LYS A 361 -7.02 -9.12 11.63
CA LYS A 361 -8.17 -9.93 11.18
C LYS A 361 -8.84 -9.22 10.00
N ALA A 362 -9.23 -9.98 8.98
CA ALA A 362 -10.02 -9.48 7.85
C ALA A 362 -11.11 -8.52 8.37
N GLY A 363 -11.21 -7.34 7.76
CA GLY A 363 -12.07 -6.24 8.23
C GLY A 363 -11.39 -5.12 9.04
N LYS A 364 -10.09 -5.20 9.37
CA LYS A 364 -9.35 -4.04 9.93
C LYS A 364 -8.78 -3.10 8.86
N GLY A 365 -8.56 -3.59 7.64
CA GLY A 365 -8.10 -2.81 6.49
C GLY A 365 -9.20 -2.07 5.72
N THR A 366 -10.48 -2.29 6.09
CA THR A 366 -11.65 -1.72 5.40
C THR A 366 -12.06 -0.36 5.94
N ARG A 367 -11.33 0.19 6.92
CA ARG A 367 -11.78 1.41 7.60
C ARG A 367 -11.71 2.62 6.69
N THR A 368 -10.74 2.70 5.79
CA THR A 368 -10.52 3.87 4.94
C THR A 368 -10.49 3.45 3.48
N PRO A 369 -11.63 2.99 2.91
CA PRO A 369 -11.64 2.50 1.54
C PRO A 369 -11.14 3.58 0.59
N ALA A 370 -10.30 3.17 -0.35
CA ALA A 370 -9.77 4.01 -1.42
C ALA A 370 -9.22 3.15 -2.56
N TYR A 371 -9.79 3.36 -3.73
CA TYR A 371 -9.38 2.83 -5.02
C TYR A 371 -8.92 3.98 -5.89
N GLU A 372 -7.70 3.88 -6.40
CA GLU A 372 -7.18 4.82 -7.39
C GLU A 372 -7.74 4.45 -8.76
N MET A 373 -8.26 5.44 -9.48
CA MET A 373 -8.74 5.27 -10.85
C MET A 373 -7.56 5.34 -11.84
N ARG A 374 -7.85 5.05 -13.11
CA ARG A 374 -6.87 5.06 -14.19
C ARG A 374 -6.15 6.39 -14.28
N TYR A 375 -4.84 6.30 -14.50
CA TYR A 375 -4.00 7.48 -14.66
C TYR A 375 -4.44 8.23 -15.93
N GLY A 376 -4.97 9.45 -15.77
CA GLY A 376 -5.51 10.25 -16.87
C GLY A 376 -6.76 11.04 -16.52
N GLY A 377 -7.43 10.72 -15.40
CA GLY A 377 -8.54 11.49 -14.86
C GLY A 377 -9.89 11.28 -15.58
N ASP A 378 -9.99 10.23 -16.39
CA ASP A 378 -11.25 9.82 -17.05
C ASP A 378 -12.27 9.23 -16.06
N GLY A 379 -11.82 8.85 -14.85
CA GLY A 379 -12.67 8.24 -13.83
C GLY A 379 -12.85 6.74 -13.99
N GLU A 380 -12.21 6.14 -14.98
CA GLU A 380 -12.36 4.72 -15.27
C GLU A 380 -11.50 3.87 -14.32
N PRO A 381 -12.01 2.74 -13.82
CA PRO A 381 -11.21 1.85 -13.01
C PRO A 381 -10.23 1.05 -13.89
N TYR A 382 -9.25 0.42 -13.23
CA TYR A 382 -8.40 -0.56 -13.89
C TYR A 382 -9.16 -1.87 -14.06
N GLU A 383 -9.07 -2.48 -15.24
CA GLU A 383 -9.67 -3.79 -15.50
C GLU A 383 -8.95 -4.90 -14.72
N SER A 384 -7.67 -4.69 -14.41
CA SER A 384 -6.88 -5.60 -13.59
C SER A 384 -5.90 -4.87 -12.67
N LEU A 385 -5.56 -5.54 -11.57
CA LEU A 385 -4.53 -5.08 -10.62
C LEU A 385 -3.15 -4.91 -11.28
N VAL A 386 -2.80 -5.74 -12.27
CA VAL A 386 -1.49 -5.64 -12.95
C VAL A 386 -1.40 -4.41 -13.85
N ASP A 387 -2.52 -3.94 -14.41
CA ASP A 387 -2.57 -2.69 -15.16
C ASP A 387 -2.37 -1.48 -14.24
N MET A 388 -3.01 -1.50 -13.06
CA MET A 388 -2.79 -0.49 -12.03
C MET A 388 -1.33 -0.43 -11.60
N ARG A 389 -0.69 -1.60 -11.42
CA ARG A 389 0.73 -1.69 -11.07
C ARG A 389 1.64 -1.08 -12.15
N LYS A 390 1.39 -1.38 -13.43
CA LYS A 390 2.12 -0.77 -14.53
C LYS A 390 2.10 0.75 -14.42
N ASP A 391 0.92 1.34 -14.34
CA ASP A 391 0.77 2.80 -14.24
C ASP A 391 1.39 3.34 -12.94
N LYS A 392 1.34 2.56 -11.85
CA LYS A 392 1.96 2.93 -10.57
C LYS A 392 3.48 3.00 -10.66
N ILE A 393 4.12 2.05 -11.34
CA ILE A 393 5.57 2.09 -11.58
C ILE A 393 5.89 3.33 -12.43
N LEU A 394 5.21 3.53 -13.55
CA LEU A 394 5.45 4.68 -14.43
C LEU A 394 5.30 6.01 -13.69
N ASN A 395 4.24 6.17 -12.90
CA ASN A 395 4.03 7.36 -12.09
C ASN A 395 5.10 7.55 -10.99
N HIS A 396 5.55 6.47 -10.34
CA HIS A 396 6.62 6.58 -9.36
C HIS A 396 7.94 7.01 -10.02
N PHE A 397 8.23 6.58 -11.25
CA PHE A 397 9.41 7.05 -11.99
C PHE A 397 9.27 8.51 -12.44
N SER A 398 8.07 8.97 -12.79
CA SER A 398 7.86 10.34 -13.23
C SER A 398 8.17 11.38 -12.15
N VAL A 399 8.23 11.00 -10.87
CA VAL A 399 8.61 11.93 -9.79
C VAL A 399 10.04 12.44 -9.92
N LYS A 400 10.90 11.74 -10.69
CA LYS A 400 12.26 12.20 -11.00
C LYS A 400 12.26 13.53 -11.76
N GLU A 401 11.19 13.82 -12.50
CA GLU A 401 11.05 15.05 -13.27
C GLU A 401 10.62 16.25 -12.42
N TYR A 402 10.31 16.05 -11.13
CA TYR A 402 9.95 17.16 -10.25
C TYR A 402 11.18 18.04 -9.97
N PRO A 403 11.08 19.38 -10.06
CA PRO A 403 12.24 20.28 -10.02
C PRO A 403 13.11 20.18 -8.76
N TRP A 404 12.54 19.66 -7.67
CA TRP A 404 13.14 19.56 -6.34
C TRP A 404 13.55 18.12 -5.96
N VAL A 405 13.27 17.15 -6.83
CA VAL A 405 13.76 15.77 -6.68
C VAL A 405 15.18 15.69 -7.22
N VAL A 406 16.12 15.36 -6.34
CA VAL A 406 17.56 15.25 -6.64
C VAL A 406 17.83 13.98 -7.46
N ASP A 407 17.21 12.87 -7.06
CA ASP A 407 17.25 11.62 -7.80
C ASP A 407 16.09 10.71 -7.38
N PHE A 408 15.82 9.70 -8.21
CA PHE A 408 14.88 8.62 -7.92
C PHE A 408 15.63 7.29 -7.92
N PHE A 409 15.56 6.56 -6.79
CA PHE A 409 16.31 5.34 -6.56
C PHE A 409 15.38 4.13 -6.34
N PRO A 410 15.12 3.32 -7.37
CA PRO A 410 14.29 2.12 -7.24
C PRO A 410 15.06 1.01 -6.52
N VAL A 411 14.38 0.31 -5.61
CA VAL A 411 14.94 -0.80 -4.86
C VAL A 411 13.98 -1.98 -4.79
N GLN A 412 14.53 -3.18 -5.02
CA GLN A 412 13.82 -4.44 -4.87
C GLN A 412 13.91 -4.89 -3.41
N PHE A 413 12.78 -4.99 -2.75
CA PHE A 413 12.72 -5.29 -1.32
C PHE A 413 13.36 -6.65 -1.00
N GLU A 414 13.09 -7.68 -1.81
CA GLU A 414 13.68 -9.01 -1.68
C GLU A 414 15.20 -9.02 -1.80
N SER A 415 15.78 -8.11 -2.59
CA SER A 415 17.23 -7.98 -2.71
C SER A 415 17.83 -7.43 -1.42
N LEU A 416 17.12 -6.54 -0.72
CA LEU A 416 17.51 -6.08 0.62
C LEU A 416 17.40 -7.18 1.67
N VAL A 417 16.37 -8.03 1.58
CA VAL A 417 16.16 -9.15 2.50
C VAL A 417 17.21 -10.24 2.31
N LYS A 418 17.52 -10.62 1.06
CA LYS A 418 18.43 -11.72 0.74
C LYS A 418 19.89 -11.30 0.77
N GLY A 419 20.22 -10.14 0.21
CA GLY A 419 21.59 -9.64 0.06
C GLY A 419 22.06 -8.74 1.21
N GLY A 420 21.15 -8.38 2.14
CA GLY A 420 21.40 -7.39 3.17
C GLY A 420 21.31 -5.95 2.66
N ALA A 421 21.19 -4.99 3.58
CA ALA A 421 20.95 -3.60 3.24
C ALA A 421 22.21 -2.79 2.91
N TRP A 422 23.41 -3.32 3.18
CA TRP A 422 24.65 -2.53 3.12
C TRP A 422 25.00 -2.02 1.73
N LYS A 423 24.72 -2.80 0.67
CA LYS A 423 24.94 -2.33 -0.71
C LYS A 423 24.04 -1.12 -1.01
N PHE A 424 22.75 -1.26 -0.70
CA PHE A 424 21.75 -0.20 -0.83
C PHE A 424 22.13 1.05 -0.03
N LEU A 425 22.56 0.89 1.23
CA LEU A 425 22.96 2.03 2.06
C LEU A 425 24.15 2.78 1.46
N ARG A 426 25.17 2.09 0.92
CA ARG A 426 26.31 2.74 0.25
C ARG A 426 25.90 3.55 -0.98
N GLU A 427 24.96 3.04 -1.76
CA GLU A 427 24.41 3.77 -2.91
C GLU A 427 23.64 5.02 -2.45
N VAL A 428 22.89 4.92 -1.34
CA VAL A 428 22.24 6.09 -0.72
C VAL A 428 23.28 7.10 -0.18
N GLU A 429 24.35 6.64 0.50
CA GLU A 429 25.44 7.49 1.00
C GLU A 429 26.07 8.32 -0.13
N GLU A 430 26.30 7.71 -1.29
CA GLU A 430 26.88 8.38 -2.46
C GLU A 430 25.96 9.50 -2.98
N ILE A 431 24.66 9.24 -3.09
CA ILE A 431 23.70 10.23 -3.60
C ILE A 431 23.56 11.39 -2.62
N VAL A 432 23.42 11.06 -1.34
CA VAL A 432 23.17 11.98 -0.23
C VAL A 432 24.40 12.81 0.12
N GLY A 433 25.59 12.22 0.05
CA GLY A 433 26.85 12.84 0.47
C GLY A 433 27.14 12.75 1.97
N THR A 434 26.48 11.83 2.69
CA THR A 434 26.67 11.60 4.13
C THR A 434 26.77 10.10 4.39
N THR A 435 27.68 9.69 5.28
CA THR A 435 27.85 8.29 5.71
C THR A 435 26.72 7.85 6.65
N ALA A 436 26.23 6.63 6.47
CA ALA A 436 25.27 6.00 7.35
C ALA A 436 25.91 5.74 8.73
N THR A 437 25.17 6.02 9.81
CA THR A 437 25.68 5.92 11.20
C THR A 437 25.18 4.68 11.95
N CYS A 438 24.30 3.90 11.35
CA CYS A 438 23.73 2.70 11.99
C CYS A 438 24.77 1.58 12.13
N SER A 439 24.85 0.97 13.31
CA SER A 439 25.66 -0.25 13.56
C SER A 439 24.87 -1.54 13.29
N ASP A 440 23.58 -1.51 13.62
CA ASP A 440 22.69 -2.66 13.55
C ASP A 440 21.56 -2.41 12.57
N LEU A 441 21.41 -3.32 11.61
CA LEU A 441 20.32 -3.27 10.64
C LEU A 441 19.07 -3.90 11.26
N PRO A 442 17.89 -3.25 11.16
CA PRO A 442 16.66 -3.90 11.57
C PRO A 442 16.49 -5.18 10.76
N LEU A 443 16.13 -6.30 11.41
CA LEU A 443 15.84 -7.53 10.67
C LEU A 443 14.58 -7.33 9.83
N PRO A 444 14.64 -7.58 8.51
CA PRO A 444 13.44 -7.57 7.70
C PRO A 444 12.51 -8.68 8.17
N LYS A 445 11.20 -8.47 8.02
CA LYS A 445 10.27 -9.58 8.12
C LYS A 445 10.65 -10.57 7.02
N SER A 446 10.87 -11.84 7.37
CA SER A 446 11.11 -12.88 6.37
C SER A 446 10.01 -12.81 5.31
N LEU A 447 10.43 -12.75 4.06
CA LEU A 447 9.55 -13.04 2.94
C LEU A 447 9.41 -14.56 2.92
N GLU A 448 8.46 -15.08 3.69
CA GLU A 448 7.99 -16.45 3.45
C GLU A 448 7.45 -16.46 2.02
N ALA A 449 8.12 -17.18 1.12
CA ALA A 449 7.66 -17.32 -0.24
C ALA A 449 6.28 -17.98 -0.18
N PRO A 450 5.20 -17.26 -0.56
CA PRO A 450 3.89 -17.87 -0.54
C PRO A 450 3.88 -19.04 -1.52
N ASN A 451 3.09 -20.06 -1.22
CA ASN A 451 2.86 -21.15 -2.16
C ASN A 451 1.93 -20.65 -3.27
N ILE A 452 2.49 -19.94 -4.25
CA ILE A 452 1.74 -19.35 -5.37
C ILE A 452 1.36 -20.48 -6.36
N PRO A 453 0.07 -20.66 -6.69
CA PRO A 453 -0.35 -21.65 -7.68
C PRO A 453 0.33 -21.44 -9.03
N LYS A 454 0.70 -22.54 -9.73
CA LYS A 454 1.33 -22.47 -11.05
C LYS A 454 0.49 -21.67 -12.06
N GLU A 455 -0.83 -21.89 -12.06
CA GLU A 455 -1.76 -21.16 -12.95
C GLU A 455 -1.75 -19.65 -12.70
N MET A 456 -1.56 -19.21 -11.45
CA MET A 456 -1.43 -17.80 -11.12
C MET A 456 -0.10 -17.23 -11.62
N ILE A 457 0.99 -17.99 -11.51
CA ILE A 457 2.30 -17.60 -12.07
C ILE A 457 2.20 -17.44 -13.59
N GLU A 458 1.61 -18.40 -14.30
CA GLU A 458 1.40 -18.34 -15.75
C GLU A 458 0.55 -17.12 -16.13
N TRP A 459 -0.58 -16.90 -15.44
CA TRP A 459 -1.45 -15.76 -15.69
C TRP A 459 -0.74 -14.41 -15.49
N ILE A 460 0.03 -14.25 -14.40
CA ILE A 460 0.79 -13.03 -14.13
C ILE A 460 1.87 -12.86 -15.21
N THR A 461 2.52 -13.95 -15.60
CA THR A 461 3.59 -13.95 -16.60
C THR A 461 3.12 -13.50 -17.97
N ASP A 462 1.89 -13.80 -18.34
CA ASP A 462 1.32 -13.45 -19.64
C ASP A 462 0.73 -12.04 -19.70
N ARG A 463 0.35 -11.45 -18.56
CA ARG A 463 -0.36 -10.15 -18.52
C ARG A 463 0.44 -8.97 -17.99
N VAL A 464 1.50 -9.21 -17.22
CA VAL A 464 2.34 -8.14 -16.73
C VAL A 464 3.12 -7.49 -17.87
N ASP A 465 3.21 -6.16 -17.83
CA ASP A 465 4.06 -5.38 -18.73
C ASP A 465 5.52 -5.51 -18.30
N TRP A 466 6.22 -6.45 -18.94
CA TRP A 466 7.61 -6.76 -18.61
C TRP A 466 8.61 -5.66 -18.95
N GLU A 467 8.28 -4.75 -19.87
CA GLU A 467 9.11 -3.57 -20.15
C GLU A 467 9.08 -2.62 -18.94
N THR A 468 7.89 -2.39 -18.38
CA THR A 468 7.71 -1.58 -17.18
C THR A 468 8.34 -2.23 -15.95
N GLU A 469 8.18 -3.54 -15.77
CA GLU A 469 8.83 -4.27 -14.66
C GLU A 469 10.37 -4.26 -14.75
N ALA A 470 10.93 -4.24 -15.96
CA ALA A 470 12.37 -4.13 -16.16
C ALA A 470 12.93 -2.80 -15.64
N MET A 471 12.13 -1.72 -15.62
CA MET A 471 12.52 -0.43 -15.02
C MET A 471 12.85 -0.57 -13.52
N VAL A 472 12.17 -1.48 -12.81
CA VAL A 472 12.43 -1.81 -11.39
C VAL A 472 13.28 -3.08 -11.21
N GLY A 473 13.92 -3.52 -12.30
CA GLY A 473 14.91 -4.60 -12.32
C GLY A 473 14.34 -6.03 -12.34
N TYR A 474 13.06 -6.21 -12.64
CA TYR A 474 12.49 -7.56 -12.78
C TYR A 474 12.46 -8.02 -14.23
N GLY A 475 12.72 -9.31 -14.44
CA GLY A 475 12.61 -9.96 -15.75
C GLY A 475 11.55 -11.06 -15.74
N LYS A 476 11.08 -11.40 -16.93
CA LYS A 476 10.14 -12.51 -17.14
C LYS A 476 10.75 -13.82 -16.63
N ARG A 477 10.03 -14.55 -15.77
CA ARG A 477 10.45 -15.91 -15.37
C ARG A 477 10.21 -16.87 -16.52
N GLU A 478 11.15 -17.79 -16.74
CA GLU A 478 10.91 -18.99 -17.51
C GLU A 478 10.05 -19.93 -16.63
N VAL A 479 8.84 -20.26 -17.09
CA VAL A 479 7.84 -21.04 -16.35
C VAL A 479 7.78 -22.47 -16.87
#